data_AF-A0A1A9R6V2-F1
#
_entry.id   AF-A0A1A9R6V2-F1
#
_cell.length_a   1.000
_cell.length_b   1.000
_cell.length_c   1.000
_cell.angle_alpha   90.00
_cell.angle_beta   90.00
_cell.angle_gamma   90.00
#
_symmetry.space_group_name_H-M   'P 1'
#
loop_
_entity.id
_entity.type
_entity.pdbx_description
1 polymer ?
#
loop_
_entity_poly.entity_id
_entity_poly.type
_entity_poly.pdbx_seq_one_letter_code
_entity_poly.pdbx_strand_id
1 'polypeptide(L)' 'MQQTFETWITPLMIGGLIIFMCFIIWDLAKKSNAGKFGTIMLFVVLGAGMLGYVIKVVITWLIEGGGI' A
#
# COMPACT_ATOMS: atom_id res chain seq x y z
N MET A 1 14.01 15.18 20.53
CA MET A 1 12.55 15.23 20.74
C MET A 1 11.80 15.49 19.44
N GLN A 2 12.11 16.55 18.66
CA GLN A 2 11.42 16.81 17.37
C GLN A 2 11.70 15.75 16.29
N GLN A 3 12.96 15.31 16.12
CA GLN A 3 13.30 14.36 15.05
C GLN A 3 12.60 13.00 15.18
N THR A 4 12.46 12.47 16.40
CA THR A 4 11.76 11.21 16.69
C THR A 4 10.28 11.30 16.33
N PHE A 5 9.66 12.47 16.54
CA PHE A 5 8.26 12.67 16.19
C PHE A 5 8.05 12.65 14.67
N GLU A 6 8.93 13.35 13.94
CA GLU A 6 8.92 13.36 12.47
C GLU A 6 9.15 11.96 11.88
N THR A 7 10.06 11.16 12.44
CA THR A 7 10.37 9.81 11.92
C THR A 7 9.20 8.84 12.07
N TRP A 8 8.38 9.01 13.10
CA TRP A 8 7.24 8.14 13.34
C TRP A 8 5.98 8.63 12.62
N ILE A 9 5.78 9.95 12.55
CA ILE A 9 4.54 10.51 12.03
C ILE A 9 4.49 10.52 10.49
N THR A 10 5.62 10.75 9.83
CA THR A 10 5.69 10.74 8.36
C THR A 10 5.32 9.39 7.74
N PRO A 11 5.89 8.23 8.15
CA PRO A 11 5.49 6.94 7.59
C PRO A 11 4.06 6.54 7.97
N LEU A 12 3.58 6.93 9.15
CA LEU A 12 2.19 6.68 9.57
C LEU A 12 1.20 7.44 8.69
N MET A 13 1.44 8.74 8.46
CA MET A 13 0.55 9.59 7.67
C MET A 13 0.58 9.21 6.18
N ILE A 14 1.77 8.91 5.64
CA ILE A 14 1.93 8.42 4.27
C ILE A 14 1.31 7.03 4.11
N GLY A 15 1.51 6.13 5.08
CA GLY A 15 0.90 4.80 5.09
C GLY A 15 -0.63 4.86 5.11
N GLY A 16 -1.20 5.74 5.92
CA GLY A 16 -2.64 5.98 5.95
C GLY A 16 -3.19 6.49 4.62
N LEU A 17 -2.50 7.43 3.96
CA LEU A 17 -2.87 7.92 2.63
C LEU A 17 -2.82 6.83 1.56
N ILE A 18 -1.79 5.97 1.57
CA ILE A 18 -1.67 4.84 0.62
C ILE A 18 -2.81 3.84 0.82
N ILE A 19 -3.18 3.53 2.06
CA ILE A 19 -4.32 2.66 2.38
C ILE A 19 -5.63 3.27 1.86
N PHE A 20 -5.83 4.57 2.08
CA PHE A 20 -7.00 5.28 1.58
C PHE A 20 -7.08 5.23 0.04
N MET A 21 -5.95 5.36 -0.64
CA MET A 21 -5.87 5.23 -2.10
C MET A 21 -6.24 3.80 -2.56
N CYS A 22 -5.77 2.77 -1.86
CA CYS A 22 -6.15 1.38 -2.14
C CYS A 22 -7.65 1.13 -1.94
N PHE A 23 -8.24 1.72 -0.88
CA PHE A 23 -9.67 1.62 -0.60
C PHE A 23 -10.52 2.28 -1.70
N ILE A 24 -10.11 3.45 -2.19
CA ILE A 24 -10.78 4.14 -3.30
C ILE A 24 -10.75 3.28 -4.57
N ILE A 25 -9.61 2.68 -4.91
CA ILE A 25 -9.51 1.85 -6.12
C ILE A 25 -10.35 0.58 -5.98
N TRP A 26 -10.45 0.00 -4.77
CA TRP A 26 -11.37 -1.12 -4.50
C TRP A 26 -12.84 -0.71 -4.67
N ASP A 27 -13.24 0.46 -4.17
CA ASP A 27 -14.60 0.97 -4.34
C ASP A 27 -14.91 1.26 -5.82
N LEU A 28 -13.99 1.91 -6.54
CA LEU A 28 -14.08 2.12 -7.99
C LEU A 28 -14.18 0.81 -8.76
N ALA A 29 -13.37 -0.18 -8.41
CA ALA A 29 -13.39 -1.50 -9.03
C ALA A 29 -14.76 -2.17 -8.91
N LYS A 30 -15.37 -2.07 -7.72
CA LYS A 30 -16.69 -2.65 -7.44
C LYS A 30 -17.83 -1.85 -8.07
N LYS A 31 -17.74 -0.52 -8.08
CA LYS A 31 -18.77 0.39 -8.58
C LYS A 31 -18.77 0.50 -10.11
N SER A 32 -17.61 0.30 -10.75
CA SER A 32 -17.45 0.47 -12.20
C SER A 32 -18.10 -0.64 -13.04
N ASN A 33 -18.65 -1.72 -12.44
CA ASN A 33 -19.11 -2.91 -13.19
C ASN A 33 -18.11 -3.31 -14.28
N ALA A 34 -16.81 -3.20 -13.96
CA ALA A 34 -15.75 -3.49 -14.90
C ALA A 34 -15.92 -4.96 -15.27
N GLY A 35 -16.31 -5.24 -16.52
CA GLY A 35 -16.67 -6.58 -16.98
C GLY A 35 -15.57 -7.62 -16.68
N LYS A 36 -15.78 -8.88 -17.05
CA LYS A 36 -14.89 -10.00 -16.70
C LYS A 36 -13.38 -9.71 -16.92
N PHE A 37 -13.03 -8.96 -17.97
CA PHE A 37 -11.67 -8.47 -18.23
C PHE A 37 -11.19 -7.35 -17.29
N GLY A 38 -12.05 -6.38 -16.99
CA GLY A 38 -11.73 -5.27 -16.10
C GLY A 38 -11.55 -5.70 -14.65
N THR A 39 -12.36 -6.64 -14.14
CA THR A 39 -12.17 -7.22 -12.80
C THR A 39 -10.83 -7.97 -12.69
N ILE A 40 -10.43 -8.73 -13.72
CA ILE A 40 -9.13 -9.44 -13.72
C ILE A 40 -7.98 -8.43 -13.72
N MET A 41 -8.04 -7.40 -14.57
CA MET A 41 -6.96 -6.40 -14.63
C MET A 41 -6.89 -5.55 -13.37
N LEU A 42 -8.04 -5.22 -12.75
CA LEU A 42 -8.10 -4.58 -11.44
C LEU A 42 -7.50 -5.47 -10.36
N PHE A 43 -7.80 -6.77 -10.35
CA PHE A 43 -7.22 -7.70 -9.38
C PHE A 43 -5.71 -7.88 -9.56
N VAL A 44 -5.21 -7.85 -10.80
CA VAL A 44 -3.77 -7.93 -11.09
C VAL A 44 -3.06 -6.64 -10.69
N VAL A 45 -3.59 -5.47 -11.04
CA VAL A 45 -2.96 -4.17 -10.75
C VAL A 45 -3.06 -3.82 -9.26
N LEU A 46 -4.23 -3.98 -8.64
CA LEU A 46 -4.41 -3.79 -7.20
C LEU A 46 -3.65 -4.84 -6.39
N GLY A 47 -3.78 -6.12 -6.79
CA GLY A 47 -3.10 -7.23 -6.15
C GLY A 47 -1.59 -7.04 -6.19
N ALA A 48 -1.00 -6.76 -7.36
CA ALA A 48 0.42 -6.50 -7.49
C ALA A 48 0.87 -5.25 -6.72
N GLY A 49 0.07 -4.18 -6.70
CA GLY A 49 0.37 -2.97 -5.94
C GLY A 49 0.41 -3.18 -4.43
N MET A 50 -0.60 -3.88 -3.88
CA MET A 50 -0.66 -4.21 -2.46
C MET A 50 0.42 -5.23 -2.06
N LEU A 51 0.64 -6.25 -2.89
CA LEU A 51 1.66 -7.28 -2.66
C LEU A 51 3.07 -6.67 -2.74
N GLY A 52 3.32 -5.75 -3.68
CA GLY A 52 4.57 -4.98 -3.77
C GLY A 52 4.83 -4.10 -2.55
N TYR A 53 3.81 -3.41 -2.02
CA TYR A 53 3.94 -2.63 -0.78
C TYR A 53 4.23 -3.52 0.42
N VAL A 54 3.51 -4.65 0.56
CA VAL A 54 3.74 -5.61 1.65
C VAL A 54 5.15 -6.18 1.59
N ILE A 55 5.61 -6.60 0.41
CA ILE A 55 6.99 -7.07 0.20
C ILE A 55 8.00 -5.98 0.60
N LYS A 56 7.78 -4.73 0.17
CA LYS A 56 8.66 -3.61 0.52
C LYS A 56 8.73 -3.41 2.03
N VAL A 57 7.59 -3.42 2.74
CA VAL A 57 7.56 -3.27 4.21
C VAL A 57 8.29 -4.42 4.88
N VAL A 58 8.07 -5.66 4.44
CA VAL A 58 8.75 -6.85 4.99
C VAL A 58 10.26 -6.80 4.74
N ILE A 59 10.70 -6.38 3.55
CA ILE A 59 12.11 -6.20 3.23
C ILE A 59 12.71 -5.08 4.08
N THR A 60 12.03 -3.93 4.23
CA THR A 60 12.50 -2.84 5.10
C THR A 60 12.63 -3.32 6.54
N TRP A 61 11.65 -4.07 7.06
CA TRP A 61 11.73 -4.69 8.39
C TRP A 61 12.87 -5.69 8.53
N LEU A 62 13.15 -6.48 7.50
CA LEU A 62 14.26 -7.43 7.49
C LEU A 62 15.63 -6.73 7.39
N ILE A 63 15.72 -5.62 6.67
CA ILE A 63 16.95 -4.81 6.56
C ILE A 63 17.18 -4.05 7.87
N GLU A 64 16.17 -3.34 8.38
CA GLU A 64 16.25 -2.61 9.66
C GLU A 64 16.43 -3.55 10.86
N GLY A 65 15.78 -4.72 10.84
CA GLY A 65 15.94 -5.75 11.86
C GLY A 65 17.22 -6.59 11.71
N GLY A 66 17.83 -6.59 10.52
CA GLY A 66 19.02 -7.36 10.17
C GLY A 66 20.35 -6.62 10.35
N GLY A 67 20.33 -5.33 10.64
CA GLY A 67 21.55 -4.56 10.97
C GLY A 67 22.47 -4.31 9.78
N ILE A 68 22.10 -3.35 8.95
CA ILE A 68 23.03 -2.45 8.22
C ILE A 68 22.40 -1.07 8.12
#